data_AF-A0A4R9ILX7-F1
#
_entry.id   AF-A0A4R9ILX7-F1
#
_cell.length_a   1.000
_cell.length_b   1.000
_cell.length_c   1.000
_cell.angle_alpha   90.00
_cell.angle_beta   90.00
_cell.angle_gamma   90.00
#
_symmetry.space_group_name_H-M   'P 1'
#
loop_
_entity.id
_entity.type
_entity.pdbx_description
1 polymer ?
#
loop_
_entity_poly.entity_id
_entity_poly.type
_entity_poly.pdbx_seq_one_letter_code
_entity_poly.pdbx_strand_id
1 'polypeptide(L)'
;MKKQIPYQKEILLIAGTTLVLSFVYLLFLRPISNGNQFTQTSMEVDKKGLSPYHKREVNFTITKHKRKIQICYNIYLETKPKIEEGKIHFDWQIDPDGIPTKVELIQSDFTSDSLIGCIQKEISSWEFPPPPERSHNTYAEYTFFFKKEVNLPK
;
A
#
# COMPACT_ATOMS: atom_id res chain seq x y z
N MET A 1 -56.27 25.61 43.27
CA MET A 1 -55.22 26.57 43.69
C MET A 1 -53.91 26.22 43.00
N LYS A 2 -53.40 27.08 42.11
CA LYS A 2 -52.10 26.88 41.46
C LYS A 2 -51.00 27.15 42.50
N LYS A 3 -50.29 26.10 42.93
CA LYS A 3 -49.18 26.20 43.89
C LYS A 3 -48.04 26.95 43.19
N GLN A 4 -47.82 28.21 43.54
CA GLN A 4 -46.69 28.99 43.02
C GLN A 4 -45.41 28.41 43.60
N ILE A 5 -44.52 27.92 42.74
CA ILE A 5 -43.19 27.47 43.13
C ILE A 5 -42.40 28.74 43.47
N PRO A 6 -41.87 28.88 44.70
CA PRO A 6 -41.02 30.02 45.04
C PRO A 6 -39.82 30.03 44.10
N TYR A 7 -39.43 31.22 43.61
CA TYR A 7 -38.30 31.42 42.68
C TYR A 7 -38.47 30.85 41.26
N GLN A 8 -39.70 30.50 40.84
CA GLN A 8 -39.97 29.97 39.49
C GLN A 8 -39.38 30.83 38.35
N LYS A 9 -39.40 32.16 38.49
CA LYS A 9 -38.84 33.09 37.51
C LYS A 9 -37.31 33.05 37.47
N GLU A 10 -36.66 32.93 38.63
CA GLU A 10 -35.20 32.84 38.74
C GLU A 10 -34.69 31.51 38.19
N ILE A 11 -35.40 30.41 38.48
CA ILE A 11 -35.09 29.09 37.91
C ILE A 11 -35.20 29.12 36.38
N LEU A 12 -36.23 29.75 35.84
CA LEU A 12 -36.41 29.88 34.39
C LEU A 12 -35.30 30.71 33.74
N LEU A 13 -34.87 31.79 34.40
CA LEU A 13 -33.75 32.63 33.98
C LEU A 13 -32.44 31.84 33.96
N ILE A 14 -32.10 31.15 35.06
CA ILE A 14 -30.88 30.36 35.16
C ILE A 14 -30.88 29.25 34.10
N ALA A 15 -31.98 28.49 34.00
CA ALA A 15 -32.10 27.42 33.01
C ALA A 15 -31.98 27.96 31.57
N GLY A 16 -32.55 29.13 31.26
CA GLY A 16 -32.38 29.77 29.96
C GLY A 16 -30.93 30.13 29.68
N THR A 17 -30.24 30.76 30.63
CA THR A 17 -28.83 31.17 30.47
C THR A 17 -27.90 29.98 30.30
N THR A 18 -28.09 28.88 31.05
CA THR A 18 -27.26 27.69 30.92
C THR A 18 -27.47 26.98 29.58
N LEU A 19 -28.70 26.95 29.07
CA LEU A 19 -29.02 26.34 27.79
C LEU A 19 -28.40 27.12 26.62
N VAL A 20 -28.45 28.46 26.67
CA VAL A 20 -27.80 29.32 25.67
C VAL A 20 -26.28 29.17 25.72
N LEU A 21 -25.67 29.20 26.92
CA LEU A 21 -24.22 29.03 27.06
C LEU A 21 -23.76 27.64 26.59
N SER A 22 -24.54 26.60 26.88
CA SER A 22 -24.28 25.24 26.39
C SER A 22 -24.36 25.16 24.86
N PHE A 23 -25.37 25.78 24.26
CA PHE A 23 -25.55 25.81 22.80
C PHE A 23 -24.42 26.58 22.11
N VAL A 24 -24.04 27.74 22.65
CA VAL A 24 -22.89 28.53 22.15
C VAL A 24 -21.60 27.73 22.28
N TYR A 25 -21.40 27.03 23.41
CA TYR A 25 -20.23 26.17 23.58
C TYR A 25 -20.21 25.05 22.52
N LEU A 26 -21.33 24.36 22.27
CA LEU A 26 -21.38 23.28 21.29
C LEU A 26 -21.16 23.73 19.85
N LEU A 27 -21.64 24.92 19.48
CA LEU A 27 -21.53 25.42 18.11
C LEU A 27 -20.22 26.15 17.82
N PHE A 28 -19.66 26.89 18.79
CA PHE A 28 -18.55 27.81 18.53
C PHE A 28 -17.28 27.48 19.31
N LEU A 29 -17.39 26.90 20.52
CA LEU A 29 -16.25 26.66 21.41
C LEU A 29 -15.90 25.19 21.60
N ARG A 30 -16.67 24.25 21.02
CA ARG A 30 -16.17 22.92 20.77
C ARG A 30 -14.97 23.15 19.86
N PRO A 31 -13.72 22.91 20.31
CA PRO A 31 -12.64 22.84 19.36
C PRO A 31 -13.13 21.84 18.32
N ILE A 32 -13.11 22.22 17.05
CA ILE A 32 -13.14 21.22 15.99
C ILE A 32 -11.99 20.32 16.42
N SER A 33 -12.33 19.15 16.93
CA SER A 33 -11.39 18.04 17.01
C SER A 33 -11.14 17.69 15.55
N ASN A 34 -10.42 18.58 14.85
CA ASN A 34 -9.36 18.21 13.94
C ASN A 34 -8.38 17.49 14.85
N GLY A 35 -8.79 16.29 15.30
CA GLY A 35 -7.86 15.29 15.73
C GLY A 35 -6.90 15.25 14.58
N ASN A 36 -5.68 15.69 14.87
CA ASN A 36 -4.58 15.57 13.94
C ASN A 36 -4.76 14.22 13.26
N GLN A 37 -4.95 14.20 11.94
CA GLN A 37 -4.94 12.99 11.12
C GLN A 37 -3.53 12.37 11.09
N PHE A 38 -2.77 12.49 12.17
CA PHE A 38 -1.91 11.44 12.66
C PHE A 38 -2.78 10.37 13.35
N THR A 39 -3.89 9.98 12.73
CA THR A 39 -4.48 8.69 12.99
C THR A 39 -3.40 7.71 12.59
N GLN A 40 -2.91 7.00 13.60
CA GLN A 40 -2.09 5.81 13.49
C GLN A 40 -2.20 5.21 12.09
N THR A 41 -1.09 5.07 11.36
CA THR A 41 -1.01 4.07 10.29
C THR A 41 -1.12 2.71 10.96
N SER A 42 -2.31 2.41 11.50
CA SER A 42 -2.70 1.08 11.86
C SER A 42 -2.54 0.26 10.61
N MET A 43 -2.05 -0.95 10.81
CA MET A 43 -1.93 -2.05 9.88
C MET A 43 -3.30 -2.38 9.25
N GLU A 44 -3.90 -1.44 8.54
CA GLU A 44 -5.14 -1.63 7.79
C GLU A 44 -4.73 -2.27 6.48
N VAL A 45 -4.62 -3.57 6.59
CA VAL A 45 -4.40 -4.47 5.48
C VAL A 45 -5.73 -4.63 4.75
N ASP A 46 -5.72 -4.54 3.42
CA ASP A 46 -6.97 -4.69 2.67
C ASP A 46 -7.47 -6.14 2.63
N LYS A 47 -8.60 -6.36 1.95
CA LYS A 47 -9.20 -7.70 1.77
C LYS A 47 -8.24 -8.73 1.15
N LYS A 48 -7.13 -8.30 0.55
CA LYS A 48 -6.11 -9.15 -0.10
C LYS A 48 -4.83 -9.29 0.72
N GLY A 49 -4.75 -8.74 1.93
CA GLY A 49 -3.50 -8.82 2.67
C GLY A 49 -2.51 -7.69 2.34
N LEU A 50 -2.88 -6.68 1.54
CA LEU A 50 -1.95 -5.64 1.09
C LEU A 50 -2.05 -4.35 1.89
N SER A 51 -0.92 -3.91 2.45
CA SER A 51 -0.78 -2.60 3.09
C SER A 51 -0.70 -1.45 2.06
N PRO A 52 -0.89 -0.18 2.48
CA PRO A 52 -0.71 0.97 1.59
C PRO A 52 0.67 1.05 0.92
N TYR A 53 1.71 0.58 1.61
CA TYR A 53 3.08 0.49 1.10
C TYR A 53 3.18 -0.44 -0.12
N HIS A 54 2.55 -1.61 -0.06
CA HIS A 54 2.51 -2.55 -1.19
C HIS A 54 1.81 -1.95 -2.40
N LYS A 55 0.67 -1.30 -2.16
CA LYS A 55 -0.19 -0.77 -3.24
C LYS A 55 0.49 0.35 -4.02
N ARG A 56 1.36 1.12 -3.38
CA ARG A 56 2.07 2.25 -4.00
C ARG A 56 3.55 1.94 -4.21
N GLU A 57 4.35 2.00 -3.16
CA GLU A 57 5.81 2.03 -3.25
C GLU A 57 6.38 0.77 -3.92
N VAL A 58 5.88 -0.41 -3.53
CA VAL A 58 6.30 -1.68 -4.12
C VAL A 58 5.90 -1.74 -5.61
N ASN A 59 4.61 -1.48 -5.91
CA ASN A 59 4.10 -1.50 -7.29
C ASN A 59 4.79 -0.46 -8.21
N PHE A 60 5.12 0.72 -7.70
CA PHE A 60 5.82 1.76 -8.47
C PHE A 60 7.26 1.36 -8.75
N THR A 61 7.94 0.77 -7.77
CA THR A 61 9.31 0.26 -7.96
C THR A 61 9.32 -0.84 -9.03
N ILE A 62 8.43 -1.83 -8.94
CA ILE A 62 8.29 -2.88 -9.95
C ILE A 62 8.02 -2.26 -11.34
N THR A 63 7.11 -1.29 -11.40
CA THR A 63 6.76 -0.60 -12.66
C THR A 63 7.97 0.12 -13.27
N LYS A 64 8.74 0.84 -12.45
CA LYS A 64 9.96 1.56 -12.88
C LYS A 64 11.01 0.62 -13.47
N HIS A 65 11.11 -0.60 -12.94
CA HIS A 65 12.08 -1.59 -13.38
C HIS A 65 11.56 -2.57 -14.44
N LYS A 66 10.28 -2.47 -14.84
CA LYS A 66 9.65 -3.36 -15.84
C LYS A 66 10.46 -3.49 -17.14
N ARG A 67 11.08 -2.40 -17.61
CA ARG A 67 11.93 -2.43 -18.81
C ARG A 67 13.15 -3.35 -18.66
N LYS A 68 13.77 -3.38 -17.48
CA LYS A 68 14.94 -4.26 -17.23
C LYS A 68 14.53 -5.73 -17.20
N ILE A 69 13.38 -6.02 -16.60
CA ILE A 69 12.76 -7.36 -16.65
C ILE A 69 12.46 -7.77 -18.09
N GLN A 70 11.95 -6.85 -18.91
CA GLN A 70 11.72 -7.10 -20.34
C GLN A 70 13.02 -7.44 -21.09
N ILE A 71 14.15 -6.81 -20.74
CA ILE A 71 15.45 -7.12 -21.34
C ILE A 71 15.85 -8.58 -21.07
N CYS A 72 15.69 -9.07 -19.83
CA CYS A 72 15.94 -10.48 -19.49
C CYS A 72 15.13 -11.43 -20.40
N TYR A 73 13.86 -11.12 -20.61
CA TYR A 73 12.98 -11.92 -21.46
C TYR A 73 13.32 -11.80 -22.96
N ASN A 74 13.73 -10.63 -23.45
CA ASN A 74 14.18 -10.48 -24.83
C ASN A 74 15.44 -11.31 -25.13
N ILE A 75 16.42 -11.31 -24.21
CA ILE A 75 17.62 -12.16 -24.31
C ILE A 75 17.22 -13.64 -24.36
N TYR A 76 16.24 -14.04 -23.55
CA TYR A 76 15.68 -15.39 -23.61
C TYR A 76 15.04 -15.70 -24.98
N LEU A 77 14.27 -14.79 -25.56
CA LEU A 77 13.66 -15.00 -26.88
C LEU A 77 14.69 -15.14 -28.02
N GLU A 78 15.84 -14.49 -27.91
CA GLU A 78 16.94 -14.61 -28.88
C GLU A 78 17.47 -16.05 -28.98
N THR A 79 17.32 -16.86 -27.93
CA THR A 79 17.71 -18.29 -27.95
C THR A 79 16.71 -19.19 -28.68
N LYS A 80 15.66 -18.62 -29.29
CA LYS A 80 14.56 -19.33 -29.98
C LYS A 80 13.97 -20.48 -29.14
N PRO A 81 13.49 -20.18 -27.93
CA PRO A 81 12.96 -21.19 -27.03
C PRO A 81 11.63 -21.76 -27.52
N LYS A 82 11.26 -22.95 -27.01
CA LYS A 82 9.94 -23.55 -27.28
C LYS A 82 8.80 -22.85 -26.56
N ILE A 83 9.07 -22.29 -25.38
CA ILE A 83 8.09 -21.59 -24.54
C ILE A 83 8.33 -20.10 -24.74
N GLU A 84 7.45 -19.45 -25.48
CA GLU A 84 7.60 -18.02 -25.76
C GLU A 84 6.69 -17.17 -24.86
N GLU A 85 5.69 -17.75 -24.20
CA GLU A 85 4.74 -17.03 -23.35
C GLU A 85 4.53 -17.77 -22.04
N GLY A 86 4.19 -17.04 -20.98
CA GLY A 86 3.95 -17.63 -19.67
C GLY A 86 4.10 -16.61 -18.55
N LYS A 87 4.13 -17.11 -17.32
CA LYS A 87 4.35 -16.30 -16.12
C LYS A 87 5.49 -16.82 -15.27
N ILE A 88 6.09 -15.92 -14.50
CA ILE A 88 7.06 -16.23 -13.46
C ILE A 88 6.67 -15.48 -12.19
N HIS A 89 6.60 -16.19 -11.07
CA HIS A 89 6.22 -15.68 -9.76
C HIS A 89 7.42 -15.75 -8.82
N PHE A 90 7.78 -14.59 -8.27
CA PHE A 90 8.85 -14.42 -7.31
C PHE A 90 8.31 -13.82 -6.02
N ASP A 91 8.95 -14.16 -4.91
CA ASP A 91 8.83 -13.48 -3.64
C ASP A 91 10.20 -12.96 -3.17
N TRP A 92 10.15 -12.00 -2.24
CA TRP A 92 11.32 -11.44 -1.58
C TRP A 92 10.93 -10.74 -0.27
N GLN A 93 11.94 -10.35 0.49
CA GLN A 93 11.82 -9.57 1.71
C GLN A 93 12.49 -8.22 1.49
N ILE A 94 11.80 -7.12 1.79
CA ILE A 94 12.36 -5.77 1.75
C ILE A 94 12.80 -5.42 3.17
N ASP A 95 14.09 -5.21 3.37
CA ASP A 95 14.60 -4.81 4.67
C ASP A 95 14.16 -3.39 5.07
N PRO A 96 14.39 -2.96 6.33
CA PRO A 96 14.00 -1.62 6.77
C PRO A 96 14.62 -0.47 5.97
N ASP A 97 15.73 -0.68 5.25
CA ASP A 97 16.40 0.32 4.41
C ASP A 97 15.90 0.32 2.97
N GLY A 98 14.97 -0.57 2.62
CA GLY A 98 14.39 -0.68 1.28
C GLY A 98 15.17 -1.62 0.35
N ILE A 99 16.09 -2.42 0.89
CA ILE A 99 16.92 -3.34 0.11
C ILE A 99 16.25 -4.72 0.04
N PRO A 100 16.09 -5.28 -1.18
CA PRO A 100 15.59 -6.64 -1.36
C PRO A 100 16.57 -7.67 -0.83
N THR A 101 16.03 -8.65 -0.12
CA THR A 101 16.72 -9.80 0.46
C THR A 101 15.88 -11.04 0.18
N LYS A 102 16.53 -12.22 0.15
CA LYS A 102 15.84 -13.51 -0.07
C LYS A 102 14.94 -13.52 -1.32
N VAL A 103 15.46 -13.06 -2.45
CA VAL A 103 14.72 -13.12 -3.72
C VAL A 103 14.67 -14.57 -4.19
N GLU A 104 13.48 -15.16 -4.20
CA GLU A 104 13.27 -16.59 -4.46
C GLU A 104 12.21 -16.82 -5.54
N LEU A 105 12.40 -17.89 -6.32
CA LEU A 105 11.44 -18.32 -7.32
C LEU A 105 10.38 -19.19 -6.65
N ILE A 106 9.12 -18.78 -6.74
CA ILE A 106 7.98 -19.58 -6.25
C ILE A 106 7.43 -20.49 -7.35
N GLN A 107 7.22 -19.95 -8.55
CA GLN A 107 6.67 -20.72 -9.68
C GLN A 107 7.10 -20.12 -11.02
N SER A 108 7.34 -20.97 -12.03
CA SER A 108 7.65 -20.54 -13.39
C SER A 108 7.02 -21.48 -14.42
N ASP A 109 6.42 -20.92 -15.47
CA ASP A 109 6.07 -21.69 -16.67
C ASP A 109 7.30 -21.97 -17.57
N PHE A 110 8.39 -21.22 -17.35
CA PHE A 110 9.65 -21.33 -18.09
C PHE A 110 10.63 -22.23 -17.36
N THR A 111 11.42 -23.00 -18.12
CA THR A 111 12.48 -23.88 -17.61
C THR A 111 13.89 -23.29 -17.78
N SER A 112 14.00 -22.02 -18.19
CA SER A 112 15.30 -21.39 -18.46
C SER A 112 15.89 -20.76 -17.21
N ASP A 113 16.95 -21.38 -16.68
CA ASP A 113 17.73 -20.83 -15.56
C ASP A 113 18.35 -19.47 -15.90
N SER A 114 18.68 -19.23 -17.18
CA SER A 114 19.19 -17.93 -17.63
C SER A 114 18.16 -16.82 -17.50
N LEU A 115 16.89 -17.10 -17.86
CA LEU A 115 15.81 -16.12 -17.71
C LEU A 115 15.52 -15.85 -16.24
N ILE A 116 15.35 -16.92 -15.45
CA ILE A 116 15.03 -16.87 -14.02
C ILE A 116 16.15 -16.13 -13.26
N GLY A 117 17.40 -16.51 -13.49
CA GLY A 117 18.55 -15.88 -12.84
C GLY A 117 18.75 -14.42 -13.23
N CYS A 118 18.46 -14.04 -14.47
CA CYS A 118 18.49 -12.63 -14.89
C CYS A 118 17.45 -11.80 -14.12
N ILE A 119 16.21 -12.29 -14.03
CA ILE A 119 15.12 -11.60 -13.30
C ILE A 119 15.45 -11.50 -11.80
N GLN A 120 15.91 -12.59 -11.20
CA GLN A 120 16.29 -12.62 -9.79
C GLN A 120 17.41 -11.62 -9.48
N LYS A 121 18.43 -11.54 -10.34
CA LYS A 121 19.52 -10.55 -10.23
C LYS A 121 19.01 -9.12 -10.37
N GLU A 122 18.07 -8.89 -11.30
CA GLU A 122 17.46 -7.57 -11.44
C GLU A 122 16.71 -7.18 -10.17
N ILE A 123 15.81 -8.01 -9.65
CA ILE A 123 15.05 -7.73 -8.42
C ILE A 123 16.00 -7.46 -7.24
N SER A 124 17.07 -8.26 -7.11
CA SER A 124 18.07 -8.11 -6.04
C SER A 124 18.85 -6.78 -6.12
N SER A 125 18.80 -6.08 -7.25
CA SER A 125 19.48 -4.79 -7.47
C SER A 125 18.57 -3.58 -7.31
N TRP A 126 17.29 -3.78 -6.99
CA TRP A 126 16.35 -2.68 -6.84
C TRP A 126 16.53 -1.98 -5.49
N GLU A 127 16.09 -0.73 -5.44
CA GLU A 127 15.97 0.04 -4.20
C GLU A 127 14.51 0.44 -4.05
N PHE A 128 13.88 -0.01 -2.98
CA PHE A 128 12.52 0.36 -2.64
C PHE A 128 12.55 1.59 -1.71
N PRO A 129 11.53 2.45 -1.77
CA PRO A 129 11.30 3.41 -0.69
C PRO A 129 11.23 2.67 0.64
N PRO A 130 11.85 3.16 1.72
CA PRO A 130 11.86 2.39 2.96
C PRO A 130 10.45 2.13 3.52
N PRO A 131 10.17 0.93 4.06
CA PRO A 131 8.87 0.62 4.64
C PRO A 131 8.51 1.54 5.82
N PRO A 132 7.21 1.81 6.07
CA PRO A 132 6.77 2.62 7.21
C PRO A 132 7.14 2.00 8.56
N GLU A 133 7.03 0.68 8.66
CA GLU A 133 7.42 -0.11 9.83
C GLU A 133 8.87 -0.57 9.67
N ARG A 134 9.73 -0.24 10.63
CA ARG A 134 11.18 -0.46 10.54
C ARG A 134 11.68 -1.60 11.43
N SER A 135 10.80 -2.22 12.23
CA SER A 135 11.19 -3.29 13.16
C SER A 135 11.46 -4.65 12.51
N HIS A 136 11.00 -4.86 11.27
CA HIS A 136 11.13 -6.13 10.56
C HIS A 136 11.09 -5.94 9.03
N ASN A 137 11.50 -6.97 8.31
CA ASN A 137 11.43 -6.97 6.85
C ASN A 137 9.98 -7.08 6.37
N THR A 138 9.66 -6.40 5.27
CA THR A 138 8.35 -6.46 4.61
C THR A 138 8.38 -7.50 3.50
N TYR A 139 7.52 -8.52 3.58
CA TYR A 139 7.33 -9.50 2.50
C TYR A 139 6.72 -8.85 1.26
N ALA A 140 7.22 -9.17 0.07
CA ALA A 140 6.63 -8.77 -1.19
C ALA A 140 6.68 -9.92 -2.19
N GLU A 141 5.68 -10.00 -3.06
CA GLU A 141 5.63 -10.98 -4.13
C GLU A 141 5.07 -10.34 -5.40
N TYR A 142 5.46 -10.88 -6.55
CA TYR A 142 4.95 -10.41 -7.83
C TYR A 142 4.98 -11.49 -8.90
N THR A 143 3.97 -11.47 -9.76
CA THR A 143 3.88 -12.35 -10.94
C THR A 143 4.10 -11.53 -12.20
N PHE A 144 5.21 -11.80 -12.90
CA PHE A 144 5.49 -11.26 -14.21
C PHE A 144 4.79 -12.10 -15.27
N PHE A 145 4.06 -11.44 -16.17
CA PHE A 145 3.41 -12.08 -17.31
C PHE A 145 4.14 -11.67 -18.59
N PHE A 146 4.58 -12.66 -19.35
CA PHE A 146 5.33 -12.48 -20.59
C PHE A 146 4.50 -12.97 -21.77
N LYS A 147 4.47 -12.16 -22.81
CA LYS A 147 3.86 -12.48 -24.10
C LYS A 147 4.82 -12.05 -25.19
N LYS A 148 4.88 -12.81 -26.27
CA LYS A 148 5.66 -12.41 -27.44
C LYS A 148 4.85 -11.37 -28.19
N GLU A 149 5.37 -10.15 -28.29
CA GLU A 149 4.75 -9.15 -29.15
C GLU A 149 4.89 -9.62 -30.61
N VAL A 150 3.79 -10.10 -31.19
CA VAL A 150 3.70 -10.35 -32.62
C VAL A 150 3.59 -8.98 -33.28
N ASN A 151 4.68 -8.48 -33.86
CA ASN A 151 4.59 -7.37 -34.79
C ASN A 151 3.74 -7.83 -35.98
N LEU A 152 2.45 -7.45 -35.99
CA LEU A 152 1.63 -7.53 -37.19
C LEU A 152 2.25 -6.61 -38.25
N PRO A 153 2.45 -7.07 -39.50
CA PRO A 153 2.92 -6.20 -40.56
C PRO A 153 1.96 -5.02 -40.71
N LYS A 154 2.51 -3.80 -40.73
CA LYS A 154 1.77 -2.57 -41.09
C LYS A 154 1.34 -2.61 -42.54
#